data_AF-A0A1I2B0R4-F1
#
_entry.id   AF-A0A1I2B0R4-F1
#
_cell.length_a   1.000
_cell.length_b   1.000
_cell.length_c   1.000
_cell.angle_alpha   90.00
_cell.angle_beta   90.00
_cell.angle_gamma   90.00
#
_symmetry.space_group_name_H-M   'P 1'
#
loop_
_entity.id
_entity.type
_entity.pdbx_description
1 polymer ?
#
loop_
_entity_poly.entity_id
_entity_poly.type
_entity_poly.pdbx_seq_one_letter_code
_entity_poly.pdbx_strand_id
1 'polypeptide(L)'
;MRTKIKNAVSSKINAIGLPMLALCWVSFFWGTTWIASKEGVKHMPALQLVAIRQFLGGFLYISFFLFKKAPWPKGKQWKTIIILSILNFMLSNALSTWGVKYISSGLGAIIGAIVPLWIVIITFFRGERLSRISVVGLIVSFSGVCVIFYDHLHDFLIPNFRFGIIISIISTLTWAFGTLYTKKKAATFNPYFSLGIQMFLSSILLFAYTGATATSVSLSAIPALSWWSIGYLVIFGSVLTFIAFIYALQNLPAEISSVYAYINPIIAVILGAVIFGEVLNAAIAIGGGVTLFGLYMVNYSLRKGRKNSSEII
;
A
#
# COMPACT_ATOMS: atom_id res chain seq x y z
N MET A 1 23.69 38.97 -11.54
CA MET A 1 24.26 37.69 -11.02
C MET A 1 23.45 37.12 -9.85
N ARG A 2 23.08 37.92 -8.83
CA ARG A 2 22.22 37.49 -7.68
C ARG A 2 20.85 36.90 -8.07
N THR A 3 20.21 37.40 -9.13
CA THR A 3 18.90 36.91 -9.61
C THR A 3 18.97 35.52 -10.24
N LYS A 4 20.05 35.21 -10.97
CA LYS A 4 20.26 33.86 -11.54
C LYS A 4 20.54 32.81 -10.45
N ILE A 5 21.23 33.19 -9.37
CA ILE A 5 21.51 32.30 -8.23
C ILE A 5 20.24 32.07 -7.40
N LYS A 6 19.43 33.10 -7.12
CA LYS A 6 18.11 32.93 -6.48
C LYS A 6 17.19 32.03 -7.30
N ASN A 7 17.16 32.20 -8.63
CA ASN A 7 16.33 31.36 -9.51
C ASN A 7 16.83 29.92 -9.60
N ALA A 8 18.15 29.68 -9.59
CA ALA A 8 18.73 28.33 -9.58
C ALA A 8 18.52 27.60 -8.24
N VAL A 9 18.63 28.32 -7.12
CA VAL A 9 18.36 27.78 -5.78
C VAL A 9 16.87 27.54 -5.58
N SER A 10 15.99 28.47 -6.00
CA SER A 10 14.54 28.26 -5.98
C SER A 10 14.09 27.12 -6.92
N SER A 11 14.76 26.94 -8.06
CA SER A 11 14.53 25.81 -8.97
C SER A 11 14.93 24.48 -8.34
N LYS A 12 16.07 24.39 -7.64
CA LYS A 12 16.49 23.19 -6.91
C LYS A 12 15.63 22.89 -5.68
N ILE A 13 15.21 23.92 -4.94
CA ILE A 13 14.31 23.79 -3.78
C ILE A 13 12.91 23.37 -4.25
N ASN A 14 12.41 23.87 -5.38
CA ASN A 14 11.15 23.38 -5.97
C ASN A 14 11.30 21.97 -6.55
N ALA A 15 12.47 21.62 -7.09
CA ALA A 15 12.76 20.29 -7.63
C ALA A 15 12.85 19.19 -6.56
N ILE A 16 13.23 19.51 -5.32
CA ILE A 16 13.24 18.56 -4.19
C ILE A 16 11.99 18.72 -3.32
N GLY A 17 11.51 19.95 -3.14
CA GLY A 17 10.38 20.31 -2.30
C GLY A 17 9.06 19.73 -2.81
N LEU A 18 8.81 19.77 -4.12
CA LEU A 18 7.56 19.22 -4.67
C LEU A 18 7.50 17.68 -4.56
N PRO A 19 8.57 16.91 -4.86
CA PRO A 19 8.59 15.48 -4.57
C PRO A 19 8.51 15.15 -3.08
N MET A 20 9.12 15.95 -2.20
CA MET A 20 8.96 15.81 -0.74
C MET A 20 7.52 16.01 -0.30
N LEU A 21 6.85 17.05 -0.81
CA LEU A 21 5.42 17.28 -0.55
C LEU A 21 4.57 16.11 -1.05
N ALA A 22 4.87 15.57 -2.23
CA ALA A 22 4.21 14.38 -2.74
C ALA A 22 4.43 13.16 -1.83
N LEU A 23 5.64 12.98 -1.28
CA LEU A 23 5.90 11.92 -0.32
C LEU A 23 5.14 12.13 1.01
N CYS A 24 5.11 13.35 1.55
CA CYS A 24 4.33 13.70 2.74
C CYS A 24 2.84 13.42 2.50
N TRP A 25 2.32 13.81 1.33
CA TRP A 25 0.96 13.52 0.91
C TRP A 25 0.68 12.01 0.94
N VAL A 26 1.55 11.21 0.31
CA VAL A 26 1.41 9.75 0.29
C VAL A 26 1.44 9.16 1.69
N SER A 27 2.38 9.61 2.52
CA SER A 27 2.55 9.15 3.91
C SER A 27 1.33 9.42 4.78
N PHE A 28 0.68 10.56 4.58
CA PHE A 28 -0.52 10.93 5.32
C PHE A 28 -1.74 10.19 4.78
N PHE A 29 -2.03 10.32 3.49
CA PHE A 29 -3.28 9.84 2.91
C PHE A 29 -3.35 8.31 2.84
N TRP A 30 -2.25 7.59 2.57
CA TRP A 30 -2.28 6.13 2.69
C TRP A 30 -2.43 5.65 4.13
N GLY A 31 -1.89 6.34 5.12
CA GLY A 31 -2.20 6.09 6.53
C GLY A 31 -3.71 6.23 6.81
N THR A 32 -4.31 7.36 6.39
CA THR A 32 -5.75 7.60 6.59
C THR A 32 -6.66 6.64 5.83
N THR A 33 -6.17 5.99 4.75
CA THR A 33 -7.00 5.04 4.00
C THR A 33 -7.40 3.82 4.83
N TRP A 34 -6.61 3.44 5.84
CA TRP A 34 -7.00 2.38 6.77
C TRP A 34 -8.26 2.76 7.56
N ILE A 35 -8.37 4.03 7.96
CA ILE A 35 -9.51 4.58 8.67
C ILE A 35 -10.74 4.64 7.76
N ALA A 36 -10.59 5.22 6.56
CA ALA A 36 -11.68 5.35 5.61
C ALA A 36 -12.18 3.98 5.11
N SER A 37 -11.28 3.00 4.93
CA SER A 37 -11.64 1.62 4.65
C SER A 37 -12.42 1.01 5.81
N LYS A 38 -11.96 1.17 7.07
CA LYS A 38 -12.66 0.67 8.25
C LYS A 38 -14.07 1.24 8.36
N GLU A 39 -14.24 2.54 8.12
CA GLU A 39 -15.55 3.19 8.12
C GLU A 39 -16.44 2.67 6.99
N GLY A 40 -15.90 2.61 5.77
CA GLY A 40 -16.68 2.22 4.60
C GLY A 40 -17.19 0.77 4.67
N VAL A 41 -16.43 -0.16 5.27
CA VAL A 41 -16.84 -1.58 5.38
C VAL A 41 -17.81 -1.87 6.53
N LYS A 42 -18.22 -0.86 7.32
CA LYS A 42 -19.23 -1.02 8.38
C LYS A 42 -20.61 -1.36 7.82
N HIS A 43 -20.98 -0.73 6.71
CA HIS A 43 -22.33 -0.83 6.13
C HIS A 43 -22.39 -1.54 4.77
N MET A 44 -21.26 -2.06 4.30
CA MET A 44 -21.23 -2.87 3.08
C MET A 44 -20.16 -3.96 3.13
N PRO A 45 -20.25 -4.99 2.28
CA PRO A 45 -19.18 -5.97 2.09
C PRO A 45 -17.87 -5.31 1.65
N ALA A 46 -16.75 -5.75 2.22
CA ALA A 46 -15.45 -5.14 1.93
C ALA A 46 -15.04 -5.26 0.46
N LEU A 47 -15.31 -6.42 -0.15
CA LEU A 47 -15.00 -6.63 -1.57
C LEU A 47 -15.85 -5.75 -2.49
N GLN A 48 -17.10 -5.46 -2.11
CA GLN A 48 -17.96 -4.54 -2.85
C GLN A 48 -17.42 -3.11 -2.75
N LEU A 49 -17.00 -2.67 -1.55
CA LEU A 49 -16.36 -1.36 -1.38
C LEU A 49 -15.13 -1.21 -2.27
N VAL A 50 -14.26 -2.23 -2.28
CA VAL A 50 -13.04 -2.22 -3.09
C VAL A 50 -13.39 -2.26 -4.57
N ALA A 51 -14.36 -3.07 -5.00
CA ALA A 51 -14.81 -3.09 -6.39
C ALA A 51 -15.24 -1.70 -6.87
N ILE A 52 -16.09 -1.00 -6.11
CA ILE A 52 -16.55 0.36 -6.43
C ILE A 52 -15.36 1.34 -6.45
N ARG A 53 -14.51 1.32 -5.42
CA ARG A 53 -13.32 2.17 -5.34
C ARG A 53 -12.40 2.00 -6.55
N GLN A 54 -12.11 0.74 -6.92
CA GLN A 54 -11.20 0.45 -8.04
C GLN A 54 -11.85 0.72 -9.39
N PHE A 55 -13.16 0.52 -9.51
CA PHE A 55 -13.91 0.88 -10.71
C PHE A 55 -13.84 2.38 -10.97
N LEU A 56 -14.20 3.19 -9.97
CA LEU A 56 -14.20 4.65 -10.09
C LEU A 56 -12.79 5.20 -10.34
N GLY A 57 -11.80 4.75 -9.56
CA GLY A 57 -10.41 5.18 -9.74
C GLY A 57 -9.83 4.74 -11.09
N GLY A 58 -10.05 3.49 -11.49
CA GLY A 58 -9.63 2.97 -12.78
C GLY A 58 -10.29 3.68 -13.95
N PHE A 59 -11.60 3.93 -13.85
CA PHE A 59 -12.37 4.69 -14.84
C PHE A 59 -11.83 6.12 -15.01
N LEU A 60 -11.53 6.83 -13.92
CA LEU A 60 -10.94 8.17 -13.98
C LEU A 60 -9.58 8.18 -14.71
N TYR A 61 -8.69 7.24 -14.37
CA TYR A 61 -7.39 7.12 -15.04
C TYR A 61 -7.55 6.77 -16.53
N ILE A 62 -8.36 5.75 -16.86
CA ILE A 62 -8.57 5.33 -18.24
C ILE A 62 -9.17 6.47 -19.05
N SER A 63 -10.21 7.14 -18.54
CA SER A 63 -10.86 8.26 -19.22
C SER A 63 -9.88 9.41 -19.49
N PHE A 64 -9.04 9.75 -18.51
CA PHE A 64 -8.00 10.76 -18.68
C PHE A 64 -6.98 10.37 -19.76
N PHE A 65 -6.49 9.14 -19.77
CA PHE A 65 -5.49 8.69 -20.75
C PHE A 65 -6.07 8.47 -22.15
N LEU A 66 -7.36 8.13 -22.25
CA LEU A 66 -8.11 8.12 -23.51
C LEU A 66 -8.23 9.53 -24.08
N PHE A 67 -8.59 10.51 -23.25
CA PHE A 67 -8.64 11.92 -23.66
C PHE A 67 -7.26 12.43 -24.12
N LYS A 68 -6.19 11.99 -23.46
CA LYS A 68 -4.80 12.29 -23.85
C LYS A 68 -4.29 11.47 -25.04
N LYS A 69 -5.12 10.60 -25.63
CA LYS A 69 -4.76 9.71 -26.76
C LYS A 69 -3.50 8.89 -26.49
N ALA A 70 -3.30 8.47 -25.24
CA ALA A 70 -2.16 7.64 -24.87
C ALA A 70 -2.25 6.27 -25.55
N PRO A 71 -1.13 5.69 -26.01
CA PRO A 71 -1.15 4.39 -26.66
C PRO A 71 -1.55 3.30 -25.66
N TRP A 72 -2.45 2.42 -26.09
CA TRP A 72 -2.83 1.23 -25.32
C TRP A 72 -1.65 0.27 -25.15
N PRO A 73 -1.66 -0.56 -24.08
CA PRO A 73 -0.68 -1.60 -23.90
C PRO A 73 -0.66 -2.57 -25.09
N LYS A 74 0.52 -3.07 -25.46
CA LYS A 74 0.73 -3.97 -26.60
C LYS A 74 1.35 -5.30 -26.18
N GLY A 75 0.85 -6.39 -26.76
CA GLY A 75 1.42 -7.74 -26.64
C GLY A 75 1.66 -8.18 -25.19
N LYS A 76 2.93 -8.42 -24.84
CA LYS A 76 3.34 -8.92 -23.52
C LYS A 76 3.01 -7.98 -22.35
N GLN A 77 2.74 -6.70 -22.60
CA GLN A 77 2.37 -5.73 -21.56
C GLN A 77 1.02 -6.09 -20.92
N TRP A 78 0.05 -6.60 -21.68
CA TRP A 78 -1.24 -7.03 -21.13
C TRP A 78 -1.09 -8.16 -20.11
N LYS A 79 -0.21 -9.14 -20.38
CA LYS A 79 0.10 -10.20 -19.42
C LYS A 79 0.63 -9.62 -18.11
N THR A 80 1.52 -8.63 -18.19
CA THR A 80 2.04 -7.95 -16.99
C THR A 80 0.94 -7.19 -16.24
N ILE A 81 0.09 -6.45 -16.95
CA ILE A 81 -1.03 -5.70 -16.36
C ILE A 81 -2.01 -6.63 -15.65
N ILE A 82 -2.41 -7.73 -16.28
CA ILE A 82 -3.34 -8.71 -15.69
C ILE A 82 -2.74 -9.35 -14.43
N ILE A 83 -1.47 -9.72 -14.46
CA ILE A 83 -0.80 -10.27 -13.27
C ILE A 83 -0.76 -9.24 -12.14
N LEU A 84 -0.43 -7.99 -12.46
CA LEU A 84 -0.34 -6.92 -11.45
C LEU A 84 -1.71 -6.48 -10.94
N SER A 85 -2.78 -6.52 -11.75
CA SER A 85 -4.14 -6.24 -11.31
C SER A 85 -4.60 -7.27 -10.28
N ILE A 86 -4.30 -8.55 -10.52
CA ILE A 86 -4.61 -9.64 -9.59
C ILE A 86 -3.77 -9.49 -8.32
N LEU A 87 -2.45 -9.35 -8.43
CA LEU A 87 -1.57 -9.32 -7.26
C LEU A 87 -1.78 -8.06 -6.40
N ASN A 88 -1.71 -6.86 -6.98
CA ASN A 88 -1.71 -5.62 -6.21
C ASN A 88 -3.11 -5.16 -5.79
N PHE A 89 -4.12 -5.37 -6.63
CA PHE A 89 -5.45 -4.79 -6.39
C PHE A 89 -6.46 -5.84 -5.93
N MET A 90 -6.56 -6.98 -6.63
CA MET A 90 -7.55 -8.00 -6.27
C MET A 90 -7.16 -8.75 -5.01
N LEU A 91 -5.92 -9.25 -4.91
CA LEU A 91 -5.47 -10.02 -3.76
C LEU A 91 -4.98 -9.10 -2.65
N SER A 92 -4.12 -8.13 -2.95
CA SER A 92 -3.58 -7.31 -1.86
C SER A 92 -4.59 -6.27 -1.36
N ASN A 93 -4.98 -5.31 -2.20
CA ASN A 93 -5.86 -4.24 -1.73
C ASN A 93 -7.22 -4.74 -1.24
N ALA A 94 -7.82 -5.73 -1.93
CA ALA A 94 -9.11 -6.26 -1.51
C ALA A 94 -9.03 -7.09 -0.22
N LEU A 95 -8.05 -8.00 -0.07
CA LEU A 95 -7.91 -8.78 1.16
C LEU A 95 -7.48 -7.91 2.36
N SER A 96 -6.64 -6.88 2.16
CA SER A 96 -6.34 -5.90 3.22
C SER A 96 -7.60 -5.20 3.71
N THR A 97 -8.42 -4.70 2.79
CA THR A 97 -9.65 -3.99 3.14
C THR A 97 -10.67 -4.91 3.79
N TRP A 98 -10.71 -6.18 3.36
CA TRP A 98 -11.52 -7.20 4.01
C TRP A 98 -11.02 -7.56 5.40
N GLY A 99 -9.69 -7.64 5.59
CA GLY A 99 -9.07 -7.87 6.89
C GLY A 99 -9.49 -6.83 7.92
N VAL A 100 -9.44 -5.55 7.54
CA VAL A 100 -9.82 -4.40 8.38
C VAL A 100 -11.29 -4.45 8.82
N LYS A 101 -12.16 -5.22 8.17
CA LYS A 101 -13.51 -5.45 8.70
C LYS A 101 -13.48 -6.12 10.08
N TYR A 102 -12.52 -7.01 10.30
CA TYR A 102 -12.44 -7.86 11.50
C TYR A 102 -11.36 -7.44 12.50
N ILE A 103 -10.39 -6.63 12.08
CA ILE A 103 -9.29 -6.16 12.92
C ILE A 103 -9.30 -4.63 13.02
N SER A 104 -8.56 -4.07 13.98
CA SER A 104 -8.42 -2.61 14.09
C SER A 104 -7.68 -2.04 12.88
N SER A 105 -7.97 -0.77 12.56
CA SER A 105 -7.32 -0.08 11.45
C SER A 105 -5.82 0.09 11.70
N GLY A 106 -5.42 0.36 12.94
CA GLY A 106 -4.01 0.38 13.36
C GLY A 106 -3.30 -0.97 13.17
N LEU A 107 -3.91 -2.07 13.62
CA LEU A 107 -3.33 -3.41 13.47
C LEU A 107 -3.20 -3.81 11.99
N GLY A 108 -4.21 -3.52 11.18
CA GLY A 108 -4.16 -3.74 9.73
C GLY A 108 -3.01 -2.98 9.06
N ALA A 109 -2.78 -1.72 9.47
CA ALA A 109 -1.69 -0.92 8.94
C ALA A 109 -0.30 -1.43 9.33
N ILE A 110 -0.13 -1.91 10.57
CA ILE A 110 1.13 -2.50 11.02
C ILE A 110 1.43 -3.82 10.29
N ILE A 111 0.42 -4.68 10.13
CA ILE A 111 0.55 -5.88 9.29
C ILE A 111 0.92 -5.45 7.86
N GLY A 112 0.25 -4.43 7.31
CA GLY A 112 0.58 -3.83 6.02
C GLY A 112 2.05 -3.42 5.86
N ALA A 113 2.68 -2.97 6.93
CA ALA A 113 4.08 -2.54 6.92
C ALA A 113 5.08 -3.69 6.81
N ILE A 114 4.69 -4.95 7.01
CA ILE A 114 5.60 -6.11 6.93
C ILE A 114 5.96 -6.50 5.49
N VAL A 115 5.44 -5.84 4.46
CA VAL A 115 5.79 -6.12 3.04
C VAL A 115 7.31 -6.25 2.78
N PRO A 116 8.20 -5.39 3.33
CA PRO A 116 9.64 -5.53 3.12
C PRO A 116 10.22 -6.83 3.69
N LEU A 117 9.62 -7.37 4.75
CA LEU A 117 9.97 -8.67 5.33
C LEU A 117 9.75 -9.77 4.30
N TRP A 118 8.59 -9.80 3.64
CA TRP A 118 8.31 -10.74 2.57
C TRP A 118 9.26 -10.60 1.39
N ILE A 119 9.61 -9.37 1.01
CA ILE A 119 10.57 -9.12 -0.06
C ILE A 119 11.93 -9.77 0.25
N VAL A 120 12.45 -9.61 1.47
CA VAL A 120 13.71 -10.25 1.90
C VAL A 120 13.62 -11.76 1.85
N ILE A 121 12.53 -12.33 2.37
CA ILE A 121 12.32 -13.79 2.39
C ILE A 121 12.26 -14.34 0.96
N ILE A 122 11.47 -13.72 0.08
CA ILE A 122 11.37 -14.12 -1.32
C ILE A 122 12.73 -14.02 -2.02
N THR A 123 13.48 -12.95 -1.77
CA THR A 123 14.82 -12.75 -2.32
C THR A 123 15.82 -13.82 -1.83
N PHE A 124 15.76 -14.20 -0.56
CA PHE A 124 16.59 -15.27 0.00
C PHE A 124 16.31 -16.62 -0.67
N PHE A 125 15.04 -17.00 -0.82
CA PHE A 125 14.65 -18.24 -1.50
C PHE A 125 15.03 -18.25 -2.99
N ARG A 126 15.30 -17.09 -3.60
CA ARG A 126 15.82 -16.98 -4.96
C ARG A 126 17.35 -17.13 -5.04
N GLY A 127 18.02 -17.40 -3.92
CA GLY A 127 19.46 -17.63 -3.84
C GLY A 127 20.31 -16.36 -3.71
N GLU A 128 19.70 -15.19 -3.51
CA GLU A 128 20.44 -13.95 -3.30
C GLU A 128 21.03 -13.91 -1.87
N ARG A 129 22.30 -13.51 -1.74
CA ARG A 129 22.97 -13.45 -0.44
C ARG A 129 22.37 -12.34 0.42
N LEU A 130 21.81 -12.71 1.57
CA LEU A 130 21.36 -11.75 2.57
C LEU A 130 22.54 -11.25 3.40
N SER A 131 22.53 -9.95 3.67
CA SER A 131 23.44 -9.36 4.64
C SER A 131 23.05 -9.76 6.07
N ARG A 132 24.04 -9.76 6.99
CA ARG A 132 23.77 -9.97 8.43
C ARG A 132 22.79 -8.93 8.99
N ILE A 133 22.87 -7.67 8.54
CA ILE A 133 21.98 -6.59 8.99
C ILE A 133 20.52 -6.86 8.53
N SER A 134 20.31 -7.40 7.33
CA SER A 134 18.97 -7.80 6.86
C SER A 134 18.38 -8.91 7.73
N VAL A 135 19.20 -9.88 8.15
CA VAL A 135 18.75 -10.98 9.02
C VAL A 135 18.42 -10.47 10.43
N VAL A 136 19.26 -9.61 11.02
CA VAL A 136 18.97 -9.01 12.32
C VAL A 136 17.71 -8.14 12.24
N GLY A 137 17.59 -7.29 11.22
CA GLY A 137 16.40 -6.47 11.02
C GLY A 137 15.12 -7.29 10.83
N LEU A 138 15.23 -8.46 10.16
CA LEU A 138 14.14 -9.42 10.01
C LEU A 138 13.68 -9.98 11.36
N ILE A 139 14.63 -10.42 12.20
CA ILE A 139 14.35 -10.94 13.54
C ILE A 139 13.70 -9.84 14.39
N VAL A 140 14.29 -8.64 14.42
CA VAL A 140 13.76 -7.50 15.19
C VAL A 140 12.36 -7.13 14.72
N SER A 141 12.14 -7.04 13.41
CA SER A 141 10.82 -6.74 12.84
C SER A 141 9.79 -7.79 13.23
N PHE A 142 10.17 -9.07 13.19
CA PHE A 142 9.29 -10.16 13.57
C PHE A 142 8.98 -10.16 15.07
N SER A 143 9.98 -9.89 15.92
CA SER A 143 9.77 -9.72 17.37
C SER A 143 8.79 -8.60 17.69
N GLY A 144 8.88 -7.46 16.99
CA GLY A 144 7.91 -6.37 17.16
C GLY A 144 6.49 -6.79 16.83
N VAL A 145 6.31 -7.57 15.75
CA VAL A 145 5.01 -8.16 15.39
C VAL A 145 4.54 -9.10 16.50
N CYS A 146 5.39 -9.99 17.02
CA CYS A 146 5.05 -10.86 18.15
C CYS A 146 4.61 -10.09 19.40
N VAL A 147 5.26 -8.97 19.72
CA VAL A 147 4.86 -8.10 20.85
C VAL A 147 3.44 -7.56 20.66
N ILE A 148 3.09 -7.09 19.46
CA ILE A 148 1.73 -6.61 19.17
C ILE A 148 0.70 -7.73 19.35
N PHE A 149 1.04 -8.92 18.87
CA PHE A 149 0.14 -10.07 18.94
C PHE A 149 0.03 -10.70 20.33
N TYR A 150 0.97 -10.42 21.24
CA TYR A 150 0.95 -10.95 22.61
C TYR A 150 -0.36 -10.64 23.33
N ASP A 151 -0.83 -9.39 23.27
CA ASP A 151 -2.09 -8.97 23.89
C ASP A 151 -3.32 -9.50 23.15
N HIS A 152 -3.17 -9.91 21.88
CA HIS A 152 -4.24 -10.43 21.03
C HIS A 152 -4.27 -11.96 20.97
N LEU A 153 -3.46 -12.67 21.78
CA LEU A 153 -3.42 -14.14 21.78
C LEU A 153 -4.77 -14.76 22.12
N HIS A 154 -5.51 -14.15 23.05
CA HIS A 154 -6.87 -14.57 23.38
C HIS A 154 -7.86 -14.23 22.25
N ASP A 155 -7.68 -13.12 21.55
CA ASP A 155 -8.52 -12.71 20.41
C ASP A 155 -8.39 -13.67 19.23
N PHE A 156 -7.28 -14.42 19.11
CA PHE A 156 -7.14 -15.48 18.10
C PHE A 156 -8.14 -16.63 18.26
N LEU A 157 -8.77 -16.77 19.44
CA LEU A 157 -9.86 -17.72 19.64
C LEU A 157 -11.14 -17.25 18.91
N ILE A 158 -11.26 -15.97 18.59
CA ILE A 158 -12.39 -15.40 17.85
C ILE A 158 -12.19 -15.69 16.35
N PRO A 159 -13.06 -16.51 15.71
CA PRO A 159 -12.84 -16.95 14.32
C PRO A 159 -12.70 -15.79 13.32
N ASN A 160 -13.49 -14.73 13.52
CA ASN A 160 -13.47 -13.54 12.67
C ASN A 160 -12.15 -12.77 12.77
N PHE A 161 -11.64 -12.57 13.99
CA PHE A 161 -10.36 -11.89 14.20
C PHE A 161 -9.23 -12.66 13.55
N ARG A 162 -9.14 -13.97 13.82
CA ARG A 162 -8.16 -14.88 13.21
C ARG A 162 -8.23 -14.85 11.68
N PHE A 163 -9.44 -14.87 11.11
CA PHE A 163 -9.63 -14.75 9.66
C PHE A 163 -9.08 -13.42 9.13
N GLY A 164 -9.40 -12.30 9.79
CA GLY A 164 -8.90 -10.97 9.42
C GLY A 164 -7.38 -10.86 9.42
N ILE A 165 -6.71 -11.46 10.40
CA ILE A 165 -5.25 -11.53 10.46
C ILE A 165 -4.69 -12.34 9.29
N ILE A 166 -5.20 -13.55 9.06
CA ILE A 166 -4.71 -14.44 8.00
C ILE A 166 -4.82 -13.76 6.63
N ILE A 167 -5.97 -13.19 6.30
CA ILE A 167 -6.16 -12.53 4.99
C ILE A 167 -5.31 -11.26 4.85
N SER A 168 -5.06 -10.53 5.93
CA SER A 168 -4.16 -9.36 5.93
C SER A 168 -2.71 -9.77 5.69
N ILE A 169 -2.26 -10.89 6.27
CA ILE A 169 -0.92 -11.44 6.00
C ILE A 169 -0.81 -11.90 4.55
N ILE A 170 -1.80 -12.64 4.04
CA ILE A 170 -1.84 -13.08 2.63
C ILE A 170 -1.77 -11.87 1.69
N SER A 171 -2.52 -10.81 1.99
CA SER A 171 -2.46 -9.55 1.25
C SER A 171 -1.03 -8.98 1.17
N THR A 172 -0.31 -8.93 2.28
CA THR A 172 1.05 -8.36 2.29
C THR A 172 2.03 -9.21 1.48
N LEU A 173 1.86 -10.53 1.49
CA LEU A 173 2.64 -11.45 0.69
C LEU A 173 2.38 -11.24 -0.81
N THR A 174 1.11 -11.14 -1.22
CA THR A 174 0.75 -10.88 -2.62
C THR A 174 1.25 -9.51 -3.10
N TRP A 175 1.29 -8.52 -2.20
CA TRP A 175 1.84 -7.20 -2.49
C TRP A 175 3.35 -7.24 -2.69
N ALA A 176 4.06 -8.04 -1.89
CA ALA A 176 5.49 -8.24 -2.06
C ALA A 176 5.82 -8.88 -3.42
N PHE A 177 5.08 -9.92 -3.83
CA PHE A 177 5.20 -10.49 -5.18
C PHE A 177 4.88 -9.46 -6.27
N GLY A 178 3.80 -8.69 -6.12
CA GLY A 178 3.42 -7.63 -7.05
C GLY A 178 4.48 -6.53 -7.17
N THR A 179 5.11 -6.16 -6.07
CA THR A 179 6.21 -5.18 -6.03
C THR A 179 7.46 -5.71 -6.74
N LEU A 180 7.85 -6.96 -6.49
CA LEU A 180 8.99 -7.60 -7.14
C LEU A 180 8.75 -7.78 -8.66
N TYR A 181 7.53 -8.16 -9.04
CA TYR A 181 7.16 -8.34 -10.44
C TYR A 181 7.13 -7.00 -11.19
N THR A 182 6.56 -5.96 -10.57
CA THR A 182 6.57 -4.58 -11.11
C THR A 182 8.00 -4.13 -11.37
N LYS A 183 8.92 -4.29 -10.40
CA LYS A 183 10.34 -3.90 -10.57
C LYS A 183 11.01 -4.59 -11.77
N LYS A 184 10.69 -5.86 -12.05
CA LYS A 184 11.24 -6.61 -13.19
C LYS A 184 10.71 -6.13 -14.56
N LYS A 185 9.56 -5.45 -14.59
CA LYS A 185 8.83 -5.10 -15.84
C LYS A 185 8.56 -3.60 -16.02
N ALA A 186 8.99 -2.76 -15.08
CA ALA A 186 8.68 -1.34 -14.98
C ALA A 186 9.05 -0.48 -16.20
N ALA A 187 9.96 -0.94 -17.08
CA ALA A 187 10.48 -0.15 -18.19
C ALA A 187 9.62 -0.16 -19.47
N THR A 188 8.46 -0.82 -19.48
CA THR A 188 7.79 -1.17 -20.75
C THR A 188 6.68 -0.21 -21.19
N PHE A 189 6.10 0.63 -20.34
CA PHE A 189 4.95 1.50 -20.69
C PHE A 189 4.62 2.55 -19.62
N ASN A 190 3.69 3.46 -19.91
CA ASN A 190 3.27 4.54 -19.00
C ASN A 190 2.72 3.96 -17.68
N PRO A 191 3.37 4.21 -16.52
CA PRO A 191 3.01 3.59 -15.25
C PRO A 191 1.66 4.08 -14.70
N TYR A 192 1.25 5.30 -15.02
CA TYR A 192 -0.03 5.86 -14.57
C TYR A 192 -1.19 5.22 -15.34
N PHE A 193 -1.06 5.04 -16.66
CA PHE A 193 -2.09 4.38 -17.45
C PHE A 193 -2.21 2.89 -17.09
N SER A 194 -1.06 2.24 -16.84
CA SER A 194 -0.99 0.88 -16.29
C SER A 194 -1.85 0.72 -15.04
N LEU A 195 -1.66 1.63 -14.08
CA LEU A 195 -2.34 1.59 -12.81
C LEU A 195 -3.86 1.70 -12.98
N GLY A 196 -4.33 2.62 -13.83
CA GLY A 196 -5.74 2.75 -14.17
C GLY A 196 -6.34 1.46 -14.72
N ILE A 197 -5.66 0.81 -15.67
CA ILE A 197 -6.11 -0.46 -16.24
C ILE A 197 -6.09 -1.57 -15.18
N GLN A 198 -5.07 -1.61 -14.31
CA GLN A 198 -4.98 -2.60 -13.23
C GLN A 198 -6.16 -2.48 -12.25
N MET A 199 -6.48 -1.25 -11.83
CA MET A 199 -7.62 -0.97 -10.95
C MET A 199 -8.94 -1.38 -11.62
N PHE A 200 -9.13 -0.99 -12.88
CA PHE A 200 -10.34 -1.31 -13.62
C PHE A 200 -10.53 -2.81 -13.82
N LEU A 201 -9.50 -3.55 -14.25
CA LEU A 201 -9.56 -5.00 -14.39
C LEU A 201 -9.82 -5.70 -13.04
N SER A 202 -9.18 -5.23 -11.97
CA SER A 202 -9.46 -5.74 -10.63
C SER A 202 -10.91 -5.52 -10.22
N SER A 203 -11.51 -4.38 -10.59
CA SER A 203 -12.91 -4.08 -10.26
C SER A 203 -13.89 -5.02 -10.95
N ILE A 204 -13.64 -5.37 -12.22
CA ILE A 204 -14.46 -6.32 -12.99
C ILE A 204 -14.46 -7.69 -12.31
N LEU A 205 -13.28 -8.18 -11.93
CA LEU A 205 -13.15 -9.48 -11.25
C LEU A 205 -13.84 -9.48 -9.88
N LEU A 206 -13.70 -8.39 -9.12
CA LEU A 206 -14.35 -8.26 -7.82
C LEU A 206 -15.88 -8.15 -7.94
N PHE A 207 -16.40 -7.39 -8.91
CA PHE A 207 -17.84 -7.33 -9.17
C PHE A 207 -18.40 -8.69 -9.61
N ALA A 208 -17.68 -9.41 -10.48
CA ALA A 208 -18.05 -10.76 -10.89
C ALA A 208 -18.12 -11.70 -9.67
N TYR A 209 -17.13 -11.64 -8.78
CA TYR A 209 -17.11 -12.43 -7.55
C TYR A 209 -18.27 -12.07 -6.60
N THR A 210 -18.50 -10.78 -6.34
CA THR A 210 -19.58 -10.35 -5.44
C THR A 210 -20.97 -10.65 -6.01
N GLY A 211 -21.12 -10.57 -7.33
CA GLY A 211 -22.36 -10.92 -8.03
C GLY A 211 -22.62 -12.42 -8.01
N ALA A 212 -21.59 -13.24 -8.28
CA ALA A 212 -21.71 -14.71 -8.25
C ALA A 212 -21.99 -15.26 -6.86
N THR A 213 -21.46 -14.62 -5.81
CA THR A 213 -21.68 -15.03 -4.42
C THR A 213 -22.92 -14.41 -3.79
N ALA A 214 -23.63 -13.52 -4.50
CA ALA A 214 -24.74 -12.72 -3.99
C ALA A 214 -24.44 -12.02 -2.64
N THR A 215 -23.17 -11.71 -2.40
CA THR A 215 -22.74 -11.09 -1.13
C THR A 215 -22.93 -9.58 -1.12
N SER A 216 -23.18 -8.97 -2.28
CA SER A 216 -23.38 -7.53 -2.43
C SER A 216 -24.70 -7.05 -1.83
N VAL A 217 -24.66 -5.87 -1.21
CA VAL A 217 -25.86 -5.14 -0.78
C VAL A 217 -26.31 -4.18 -1.89
N SER A 218 -27.60 -3.85 -1.93
CA SER A 218 -28.12 -2.83 -2.86
C SER A 218 -27.40 -1.50 -2.67
N LEU A 219 -27.09 -0.81 -3.76
CA LEU A 219 -26.46 0.52 -3.72
C LEU A 219 -27.32 1.56 -2.99
N SER A 220 -28.65 1.39 -3.03
CA SER A 220 -29.60 2.25 -2.31
C SER A 220 -29.64 2.00 -0.80
N ALA A 221 -29.18 0.83 -0.34
CA ALA A 221 -29.11 0.48 1.08
C ALA A 221 -27.81 0.98 1.74
N ILE A 222 -26.86 1.47 0.95
CA ILE A 222 -25.59 2.00 1.45
C ILE A 222 -25.80 3.41 1.99
N PRO A 223 -25.52 3.67 3.28
CA PRO A 223 -25.68 5.00 3.86
C PRO A 223 -24.69 6.01 3.27
N ALA A 224 -25.06 7.29 3.31
CA ALA A 224 -24.25 8.39 2.78
C ALA A 224 -22.83 8.42 3.35
N LEU A 225 -22.65 8.04 4.62
CA LEU A 225 -21.34 7.99 5.28
C LEU A 225 -20.36 7.02 4.60
N SER A 226 -20.85 5.86 4.16
CA SER A 226 -20.02 4.90 3.42
C SER A 226 -19.72 5.38 2.00
N TRP A 227 -20.63 6.12 1.37
CA TRP A 227 -20.36 6.80 0.10
C TRP A 227 -19.30 7.90 0.23
N TRP A 228 -19.32 8.68 1.32
CA TRP A 228 -18.24 9.63 1.62
C TRP A 228 -16.90 8.94 1.80
N SER A 229 -16.88 7.80 2.49
CA SER A 229 -15.69 6.97 2.63
C SER A 229 -15.17 6.47 1.27
N ILE A 230 -16.05 6.01 0.39
CA ILE A 230 -15.69 5.62 -0.98
C ILE A 230 -15.13 6.81 -1.76
N GLY A 231 -15.82 7.97 -1.74
CA GLY A 231 -15.37 9.18 -2.43
C GLY A 231 -13.98 9.61 -1.96
N TYR A 232 -13.74 9.61 -0.65
CA TYR A 232 -12.43 9.86 -0.07
C TYR A 232 -11.37 8.86 -0.55
N LEU A 233 -11.68 7.57 -0.50
CA LEU A 233 -10.77 6.51 -0.94
C LEU A 233 -10.46 6.55 -2.44
N VAL A 234 -11.40 7.00 -3.26
CA VAL A 234 -11.20 7.16 -4.71
C VAL A 234 -10.32 8.37 -5.00
N ILE A 235 -10.66 9.55 -4.48
CA ILE A 235 -9.97 10.79 -4.81
C ILE A 235 -8.62 10.87 -4.10
N PHE A 236 -8.65 10.84 -2.77
CA PHE A 236 -7.45 10.99 -1.95
C PHE A 236 -6.70 9.68 -1.85
N GLY A 237 -7.38 8.57 -1.55
CA GLY A 237 -6.73 7.29 -1.33
C GLY A 237 -6.13 6.61 -2.57
N SER A 238 -6.73 6.87 -3.74
CA SER A 238 -6.34 6.23 -5.00
C SER A 238 -5.77 7.25 -5.99
N VAL A 239 -6.59 8.10 -6.62
CA VAL A 239 -6.15 8.92 -7.77
C VAL A 239 -5.02 9.88 -7.40
N LEU A 240 -5.23 10.77 -6.43
CA LEU A 240 -4.23 11.79 -6.08
C LEU A 240 -3.00 11.15 -5.44
N THR A 241 -3.19 10.17 -4.56
CA THR A 241 -2.06 9.55 -3.86
C THR A 241 -1.23 8.64 -4.77
N PHE A 242 -1.82 7.88 -5.71
CA PHE A 242 -1.01 7.15 -6.67
C PHE A 242 -0.28 8.06 -7.65
N ILE A 243 -0.87 9.22 -8.02
CA ILE A 243 -0.16 10.24 -8.80
C ILE A 243 1.06 10.73 -8.01
N ALA A 244 0.86 11.15 -6.76
CA ALA A 244 1.92 11.63 -5.88
C ALA A 244 2.99 10.55 -5.63
N PHE A 245 2.58 9.29 -5.48
CA PHE A 245 3.46 8.15 -5.24
C PHE A 245 4.37 7.87 -6.45
N ILE A 246 3.82 7.78 -7.65
CA ILE A 246 4.63 7.56 -8.85
C ILE A 246 5.54 8.77 -9.10
N TYR A 247 5.04 9.99 -8.88
CA TYR A 247 5.85 11.21 -8.99
C TYR A 247 7.01 11.22 -7.98
N ALA A 248 6.77 10.87 -6.72
CA ALA A 248 7.81 10.73 -5.70
C ALA A 248 8.82 9.64 -6.09
N LEU A 249 8.36 8.47 -6.55
CA LEU A 249 9.25 7.39 -7.01
C LEU A 249 10.13 7.79 -8.21
N GLN A 250 9.65 8.65 -9.10
CA GLN A 250 10.39 9.10 -10.27
C GLN A 250 11.40 10.21 -9.95
N ASN A 251 11.15 11.02 -8.92
CA ASN A 251 11.94 12.22 -8.63
C ASN A 251 12.76 12.14 -7.34
N LEU A 252 12.54 11.13 -6.50
CA LEU A 252 13.29 10.91 -5.26
C LEU A 252 14.05 9.59 -5.30
N PRO A 253 15.20 9.53 -4.61
CA PRO A 253 15.85 8.26 -4.31
C PRO A 253 14.87 7.28 -3.66
N ALA A 254 14.97 6.01 -4.04
CA ALA A 254 14.16 4.93 -3.46
C ALA A 254 14.27 4.85 -1.92
N GLU A 255 15.37 5.33 -1.36
CA GLU A 255 15.58 5.50 0.08
C GLU A 255 14.53 6.44 0.69
N ILE A 256 14.42 7.65 0.17
CA ILE A 256 13.49 8.65 0.71
C ILE A 256 12.06 8.23 0.39
N SER A 257 11.80 7.72 -0.82
CA SER A 257 10.49 7.21 -1.22
C SER A 257 10.03 5.97 -0.45
N SER A 258 10.85 5.35 0.39
CA SER A 258 10.41 4.24 1.25
C SER A 258 9.90 4.69 2.61
N VAL A 259 10.12 5.96 2.98
CA VAL A 259 9.76 6.53 4.30
C VAL A 259 8.24 6.48 4.55
N TYR A 260 7.41 6.65 3.51
CA TYR A 260 5.95 6.62 3.66
C TYR A 260 5.46 5.31 4.29
N ALA A 261 6.12 4.18 3.99
CA ALA A 261 5.70 2.87 4.47
C ALA A 261 5.82 2.76 6.00
N TYR A 262 6.68 3.58 6.61
CA TYR A 262 6.86 3.66 8.06
C TYR A 262 5.95 4.67 8.73
N ILE A 263 5.58 5.73 8.02
CA ILE A 263 4.68 6.77 8.53
C ILE A 263 3.22 6.28 8.48
N ASN A 264 2.83 5.52 7.47
CA ASN A 264 1.45 5.04 7.29
C ASN A 264 0.88 4.37 8.56
N PRO A 265 1.57 3.42 9.23
CA PRO A 265 1.04 2.78 10.43
C PRO A 265 0.91 3.75 11.61
N ILE A 266 1.82 4.71 11.74
CA ILE A 266 1.77 5.73 12.80
C ILE A 266 0.50 6.58 12.65
N ILE A 267 0.23 7.06 11.43
CA ILE A 267 -0.99 7.82 11.12
C ILE A 267 -2.25 6.97 11.35
N ALA A 268 -2.24 5.72 10.91
CA ALA A 268 -3.38 4.82 11.08
C ALA A 268 -3.67 4.53 12.57
N VAL A 269 -2.65 4.28 13.39
CA VAL A 269 -2.82 4.02 14.83
C VAL A 269 -3.32 5.28 15.55
N ILE A 270 -2.74 6.45 15.29
CA ILE A 270 -3.16 7.71 15.94
C ILE A 270 -4.60 8.05 15.56
N LEU A 271 -4.93 8.02 14.26
CA LEU A 271 -6.28 8.35 13.82
C LEU A 271 -7.30 7.26 14.20
N GLY A 272 -6.90 5.99 14.26
CA GLY A 272 -7.74 4.90 14.75
C GLY A 272 -8.12 5.10 16.22
N ALA A 273 -7.15 5.51 17.05
CA ALA A 273 -7.40 5.84 18.45
C ALA A 273 -8.30 7.08 18.60
N VAL A 274 -8.06 8.15 17.84
CA VAL A 274 -8.83 9.41 17.95
C VAL A 274 -10.25 9.29 17.40
N ILE A 275 -10.43 8.63 16.24
CA ILE A 275 -11.71 8.62 15.51
C ILE A 275 -12.60 7.46 15.96
N PHE A 276 -12.01 6.28 16.21
CA PHE A 276 -12.77 5.07 16.55
C PHE A 276 -12.62 4.64 18.01
N GLY A 277 -11.81 5.35 18.81
CA GLY A 277 -11.53 4.94 20.17
C GLY A 277 -10.75 3.62 20.26
N GLU A 278 -9.98 3.26 19.21
CA GLU A 278 -9.16 2.05 19.24
C GLU A 278 -8.14 2.12 20.40
N VAL A 279 -8.11 1.09 21.24
CA VAL A 279 -7.24 1.05 22.42
C VAL A 279 -5.78 1.02 21.99
N LEU A 280 -5.06 2.09 22.33
CA LEU A 280 -3.63 2.21 22.06
C LEU A 280 -2.87 1.69 23.28
N ASN A 281 -2.69 0.37 23.33
CA ASN A 281 -1.96 -0.28 24.42
C ASN A 281 -0.43 -0.17 24.23
N ALA A 282 0.31 -0.44 25.30
CA ALA A 282 1.77 -0.41 25.27
C ALA A 282 2.35 -1.40 24.25
N ALA A 283 1.70 -2.54 24.01
CA ALA A 283 2.12 -3.53 23.03
C ALA A 283 2.08 -3.01 21.58
N ILE A 284 1.04 -2.26 21.19
CA ILE A 284 0.94 -1.62 19.88
C ILE A 284 2.03 -0.56 19.70
N ALA A 285 2.26 0.26 20.73
CA ALA A 285 3.28 1.31 20.68
C ALA A 285 4.71 0.73 20.62
N ILE A 286 5.05 -0.16 21.56
CA ILE A 286 6.39 -0.77 21.65
C ILE A 286 6.60 -1.72 20.46
N GLY A 287 5.68 -2.64 20.23
CA GLY A 287 5.79 -3.63 19.16
C GLY A 287 5.74 -2.98 17.77
N GLY A 288 4.94 -1.92 17.58
CA GLY A 288 4.94 -1.10 16.38
C GLY A 288 6.27 -0.40 16.16
N GLY A 289 6.81 0.25 17.20
CA GLY A 289 8.14 0.88 17.15
C GLY A 289 9.26 -0.09 16.82
N VAL A 290 9.29 -1.26 17.47
CA VAL A 290 10.25 -2.34 17.21
C VAL A 290 10.12 -2.88 15.79
N THR A 291 8.88 -3.08 15.31
CA THR A 291 8.61 -3.54 13.95
C THR A 291 9.17 -2.57 12.92
N LEU A 292 8.85 -1.28 13.06
CA LEU A 292 9.30 -0.22 12.17
C LEU A 292 10.83 -0.07 12.19
N PHE A 293 11.46 -0.20 13.36
CA PHE A 293 12.91 -0.16 13.50
C PHE A 293 13.59 -1.36 12.80
N GLY A 294 13.09 -2.58 12.98
CA GLY A 294 13.60 -3.76 12.29
C GLY A 294 13.46 -3.63 10.77
N LEU A 295 12.32 -3.13 10.28
CA LEU A 295 12.09 -2.84 8.86
C LEU A 295 13.04 -1.75 8.34
N TYR A 296 13.40 -0.76 9.15
CA TYR A 296 14.40 0.24 8.81
C TYR A 296 15.77 -0.40 8.59
N MET A 297 16.21 -1.29 9.47
CA MET A 297 17.46 -2.04 9.32
C MET A 297 17.47 -2.92 8.05
N VAL A 298 16.36 -3.60 7.77
CA VAL A 298 16.20 -4.42 6.56
C VAL A 298 16.38 -3.56 5.31
N ASN A 299 15.64 -2.45 5.22
CA ASN A 299 15.72 -1.57 4.06
C ASN A 299 17.09 -0.91 3.96
N TYR A 300 17.69 -0.48 5.08
CA TYR A 300 19.06 0.03 5.10
C TYR A 300 20.05 -0.96 4.48
N SER A 301 19.92 -2.24 4.79
CA SER A 301 20.86 -3.22 4.28
C SER A 301 20.63 -3.63 2.82
N LEU A 302 19.37 -3.75 2.40
CA LEU A 302 19.05 -3.92 0.97
C LEU A 302 19.59 -2.76 0.13
N ARG A 303 19.71 -1.55 0.71
CA ARG A 303 20.34 -0.39 0.08
C ARG A 303 21.87 -0.57 -0.05
N LYS A 304 22.55 -0.96 1.03
CA LYS A 304 24.02 -1.17 1.03
C LYS A 304 24.45 -2.24 0.02
N GLY A 305 23.70 -3.34 -0.08
CA GLY A 305 23.96 -4.39 -1.07
C GLY A 305 23.90 -3.89 -2.52
N ARG A 306 22.94 -3.02 -2.86
CA ARG A 306 22.80 -2.45 -4.21
C ARG A 306 23.92 -1.48 -4.59
N LYS A 307 24.34 -0.62 -3.66
CA LYS A 307 25.40 0.36 -3.93
C LYS A 307 26.73 -0.33 -4.26
N ASN A 308 27.05 -1.40 -3.53
CA ASN A 308 28.24 -2.21 -3.80
C ASN A 308 28.18 -2.93 -5.15
N SER A 309 27.00 -3.35 -5.62
CA SER A 309 26.87 -3.99 -6.95
C SER A 309 26.95 -3.01 -8.12
N SER A 310 26.58 -1.75 -7.93
CA SER A 310 26.67 -0.70 -8.96
C SER A 310 28.06 -0.07 -9.09
N GLU A 311 28.92 -0.17 -8.07
CA GLU A 311 30.31 0.30 -8.12
C GLU A 311 31.28 -0.73 -8.75
N ILE A 312 30.79 -1.95 -9.03
CA ILE A 312 31.56 -3.06 -9.64
C ILE A 312 31.31 -3.16 -11.17
N ILE A 313 30.43 -2.33 -11.72
CA ILE A 313 30.15 -2.22 -13.18
C ILE A 313 30.69 -0.88 -13.67
#